data_AF-A0A8C9JD40-F1
#
_entry.id   AF-A0A8C9JD40-F1
#
_cell.length_a   1.000
_cell.length_b   1.000
_cell.length_c   1.000
_cell.angle_alpha   90.00
_cell.angle_beta   90.00
_cell.angle_gamma   90.00
#
_symmetry.space_group_name_H-M   'P 1'
#
loop_
_entity.id
_entity.type
_entity.pdbx_description
1 polymer ?
#
loop_
_entity_poly.entity_id
_entity_poly.type
_entity_poly.pdbx_seq_one_letter_code
_entity_poly.pdbx_strand_id
1 'polypeptide(L)'
;MRPKTGQVDCETPRGQSPGPKQLWPLLLLGLAMGAHCQLPPMTAAPPSRVPGPGPPAGSSPRSLWDRFLFWPGPHGAGPRCWPGGFWSETQSPWLVFSEGTQLTVLGQPKSTPLVMLFLPFSEELRANKAILVCLISDFYPGNLTVTWKADGTPVTQGVETTKPFKQSNNKYVASSYLSLSPDKWKSHSNFTCQVTHEGSTVEKRVVPSECS
;
A
#
# COMPACT_ATOMS: atom_id res chain seq x y z
N MET A 1 -26.06 -56.15 -44.48
CA MET A 1 -24.99 -55.21 -44.86
C MET A 1 -24.83 -54.20 -43.73
N ARG A 2 -23.65 -54.17 -43.08
CA ARG A 2 -23.28 -53.20 -42.04
C ARG A 2 -21.95 -52.57 -42.45
N PRO A 3 -21.83 -51.24 -42.39
CA PRO A 3 -20.54 -50.57 -42.14
C PRO A 3 -20.68 -49.64 -40.92
N LYS A 4 -20.06 -49.96 -39.79
CA LYS A 4 -18.69 -49.61 -39.34
C LYS A 4 -18.51 -48.13 -38.98
N THR A 5 -18.46 -47.90 -37.68
CA THR A 5 -18.10 -46.70 -36.92
C THR A 5 -16.66 -46.27 -37.26
N GLY A 6 -16.46 -44.99 -37.57
CA GLY A 6 -15.15 -44.38 -37.78
C GLY A 6 -14.57 -43.88 -36.46
N GLN A 7 -13.43 -44.45 -36.07
CA GLN A 7 -12.58 -44.06 -34.96
C GLN A 7 -11.62 -42.97 -35.46
N VAL A 8 -11.52 -41.86 -34.74
CA VAL A 8 -10.53 -40.79 -35.00
C VAL A 8 -9.38 -41.01 -34.04
N ASP A 9 -8.31 -41.61 -34.54
CA ASP A 9 -7.04 -41.75 -33.83
C ASP A 9 -6.26 -40.43 -33.85
N CYS A 10 -5.69 -40.07 -32.70
CA CYS A 10 -4.78 -38.95 -32.52
C CYS A 10 -3.38 -39.30 -33.06
N GLU A 11 -2.98 -38.72 -34.19
CA GLU A 11 -1.58 -38.72 -34.62
C GLU A 11 -0.85 -37.45 -34.14
N THR A 12 0.31 -37.66 -33.51
CA THR A 12 1.28 -36.64 -33.11
C THR A 12 2.35 -36.49 -34.21
N PRO A 13 2.63 -35.29 -34.73
CA PRO A 13 3.83 -35.07 -35.54
C PRO A 13 5.03 -34.72 -34.67
N ARG A 14 6.06 -35.55 -34.75
CA ARG A 14 7.37 -35.37 -34.10
C ARG A 14 8.22 -34.38 -34.93
N GLY A 15 8.44 -33.18 -34.38
CA GLY A 15 9.68 -32.38 -34.44
C GLY A 15 10.29 -31.93 -35.78
N GLN A 16 10.39 -30.61 -35.96
CA GLN A 16 11.58 -29.99 -36.56
C GLN A 16 11.82 -28.58 -35.99
N SER A 17 13.02 -28.40 -35.45
CA SER A 17 13.56 -27.18 -34.84
C SER A 17 14.15 -26.26 -35.92
N PRO A 18 13.92 -24.94 -35.81
CA PRO A 18 14.92 -23.95 -36.22
C PRO A 18 15.33 -23.07 -35.03
N GLY A 19 16.65 -22.90 -34.89
CA GLY A 19 17.35 -22.21 -33.81
C GLY A 19 17.20 -20.68 -33.74
N PRO A 20 18.06 -20.04 -32.92
CA PRO A 20 17.67 -18.95 -32.03
C PRO A 20 17.76 -17.58 -32.70
N LYS A 21 16.68 -16.80 -32.61
CA LYS A 21 16.70 -15.37 -32.96
C LYS A 21 16.95 -14.54 -31.71
N GLN A 22 18.24 -14.24 -31.52
CA GLN A 22 18.81 -12.93 -31.16
C GLN A 22 17.98 -12.06 -30.19
N LEU A 23 18.24 -12.22 -28.89
CA LEU A 23 18.08 -11.15 -27.91
C LEU A 23 19.31 -10.25 -27.97
N TRP A 24 19.08 -8.94 -28.13
CA TRP A 24 20.12 -7.91 -27.99
C TRP A 24 19.56 -6.74 -27.18
N PRO A 25 20.41 -5.87 -26.61
CA PRO A 25 20.96 -6.12 -25.28
C PRO A 25 20.65 -4.98 -24.29
N LEU A 26 20.72 -5.32 -23.00
CA LEU A 26 20.98 -4.36 -21.92
C LEU A 26 22.38 -3.76 -22.10
N LEU A 27 22.49 -2.43 -22.18
CA LEU A 27 23.71 -1.63 -22.00
C LEU A 27 23.27 -0.34 -21.28
N LEU A 28 23.57 -0.17 -19.99
CA LEU A 28 24.79 0.43 -19.40
C LEU A 28 25.01 1.92 -19.74
N LEU A 29 24.75 2.76 -18.74
CA LEU A 29 25.50 3.98 -18.42
C LEU A 29 25.94 3.76 -16.96
N GLY A 30 27.22 3.73 -16.58
CA GLY A 30 28.30 4.62 -16.99
C GLY A 30 28.60 5.52 -15.80
N LEU A 31 29.60 5.12 -15.00
CA LEU A 31 30.09 5.79 -13.80
C LEU A 31 30.45 7.27 -14.05
N ALA A 32 29.98 8.16 -13.16
CA ALA A 32 30.65 9.42 -12.86
C ALA A 32 31.07 9.42 -11.39
N MET A 33 32.38 9.53 -11.18
CA MET A 33 33.03 9.71 -9.89
C MET A 33 32.81 11.14 -9.36
N GLY A 34 32.61 11.26 -8.05
CA GLY A 34 33.12 12.41 -7.29
C GLY A 34 32.07 13.36 -6.68
N ALA A 35 31.66 13.08 -5.44
CA ALA A 35 31.69 14.04 -4.33
C ALA A 35 31.35 13.30 -3.03
N HIS A 36 32.36 13.11 -2.17
CA HIS A 36 32.20 12.58 -0.83
C HIS A 36 31.48 13.60 0.07
N CYS A 37 30.26 13.28 0.51
CA CYS A 37 29.74 13.80 1.78
C CYS A 37 29.84 12.66 2.81
N GLN A 38 30.86 12.72 3.66
CA GLN A 38 30.98 11.84 4.82
C GLN A 38 29.85 12.17 5.81
N LEU A 39 29.02 11.18 6.12
CA LEU A 39 28.17 11.14 7.31
C LEU A 39 28.89 10.31 8.39
N PRO A 40 28.91 10.75 9.66
CA PRO A 40 29.52 9.98 10.74
C PRO A 40 28.69 8.74 11.10
N PRO A 41 29.31 7.68 11.65
CA PRO A 41 28.65 6.41 11.91
C PRO A 41 27.69 6.48 13.09
N MET A 42 26.45 6.03 12.88
CA MET A 42 25.44 5.83 13.91
C MET A 42 25.83 4.60 14.74
N THR A 43 26.02 4.80 16.04
CA THR A 43 26.32 3.75 17.01
C THR A 43 25.10 2.86 17.22
N ALA A 44 25.29 1.54 17.10
CA ALA A 44 24.24 0.54 17.28
C ALA A 44 23.76 0.49 18.75
N ALA A 45 22.46 0.65 18.96
CA ALA A 45 21.82 0.35 20.24
C ALA A 45 21.60 -1.17 20.40
N PRO A 46 21.83 -1.76 21.58
CA PRO A 46 21.61 -3.18 21.81
C PRO A 46 20.11 -3.54 21.95
N PRO A 47 19.72 -4.80 21.69
CA PRO A 47 18.32 -5.19 21.51
C PRO A 47 17.53 -5.33 22.81
N SER A 48 16.26 -4.93 22.73
CA SER A 48 15.21 -5.12 23.74
C SER A 48 14.89 -6.60 23.99
N ARG A 49 14.81 -6.99 25.27
CA ARG A 49 14.50 -8.36 25.73
C ARG A 49 12.98 -8.60 25.77
N VAL A 50 12.55 -9.76 25.28
CA VAL A 50 11.18 -10.31 25.28
C VAL A 50 10.77 -10.81 26.69
N PRO A 51 9.47 -10.86 27.05
CA PRO A 51 8.98 -11.07 28.42
C PRO A 51 8.96 -12.54 28.86
N GLY A 52 9.11 -12.76 30.17
CA GLY A 52 8.91 -14.05 30.85
C GLY A 52 7.62 -14.10 31.70
N PRO A 53 7.20 -15.29 32.16
CA PRO A 53 5.81 -15.60 32.56
C PRO A 53 5.49 -15.33 34.05
N GLY A 54 4.22 -15.01 34.36
CA GLY A 54 3.67 -14.97 35.73
C GLY A 54 3.40 -16.37 36.33
N PRO A 55 3.16 -16.54 37.65
CA PRO A 55 1.86 -16.24 38.32
C PRO A 55 2.01 -15.87 39.85
N PRO A 56 1.03 -16.05 40.78
CA PRO A 56 -0.23 -15.29 40.96
C PRO A 56 -0.47 -14.72 42.39
N ALA A 57 -1.59 -13.98 42.51
CA ALA A 57 -2.54 -13.87 43.64
C ALA A 57 -2.29 -12.92 44.84
N GLY A 58 -3.33 -12.08 45.10
CA GLY A 58 -3.68 -11.38 46.35
C GLY A 58 -3.24 -9.91 46.37
N SER A 59 -4.05 -8.88 46.60
CA SER A 59 -5.40 -8.79 47.18
C SER A 59 -5.94 -7.33 47.08
N SER A 60 -7.10 -7.13 46.42
CA SER A 60 -8.23 -6.22 46.76
C SER A 60 -8.03 -4.67 46.94
N PRO A 61 -9.09 -3.81 46.97
CA PRO A 61 -9.96 -3.42 45.84
C PRO A 61 -10.25 -1.88 45.75
N ARG A 62 -11.03 -1.47 44.72
CA ARG A 62 -11.85 -0.22 44.54
C ARG A 62 -11.15 1.03 43.96
N SER A 63 -11.30 1.35 42.67
CA SER A 63 -12.38 2.15 42.02
C SER A 63 -12.62 3.52 42.70
N LEU A 64 -12.06 4.65 42.23
CA LEU A 64 -12.35 5.41 41.00
C LEU A 64 -13.73 6.10 40.99
N TRP A 65 -13.90 7.19 41.77
CA TRP A 65 -14.92 8.24 41.53
C TRP A 65 -14.42 9.58 42.12
N ASP A 66 -14.32 10.60 41.25
CA ASP A 66 -14.55 12.04 41.48
C ASP A 66 -13.90 12.78 42.67
N ARG A 67 -13.11 13.82 42.36
CA ARG A 67 -13.59 15.23 42.40
C ARG A 67 -12.49 16.23 42.12
N PHE A 68 -12.72 17.06 41.11
CA PHE A 68 -12.28 18.45 41.14
C PHE A 68 -12.89 19.14 42.35
N LEU A 69 -12.07 19.89 43.10
CA LEU A 69 -12.27 21.29 43.46
C LEU A 69 -11.54 21.67 44.75
N PHE A 70 -10.76 22.74 44.65
CA PHE A 70 -10.29 23.66 45.69
C PHE A 70 -9.37 23.12 46.80
N TRP A 71 -8.10 23.58 46.77
CA TRP A 71 -7.41 23.97 48.01
C TRP A 71 -6.71 25.33 47.85
N PRO A 72 -6.72 26.21 48.88
CA PRO A 72 -6.29 27.60 48.80
C PRO A 72 -4.78 27.77 48.98
N GLY A 73 -4.22 28.84 48.42
CA GLY A 73 -2.83 29.25 48.63
C GLY A 73 -2.60 29.84 50.03
N PRO A 74 -1.34 29.88 50.51
CA PRO A 74 -0.96 30.72 51.64
C PRO A 74 -0.12 31.92 51.19
N HIS A 75 -0.55 33.09 51.65
CA HIS A 75 0.24 34.30 51.73
C HIS A 75 1.35 34.15 52.78
N GLY A 76 2.55 34.61 52.46
CA GLY A 76 3.65 34.78 53.41
C GLY A 76 4.69 35.74 52.86
N ALA A 77 4.74 36.95 53.42
CA ALA A 77 5.73 37.98 53.10
C ALA A 77 7.03 37.73 53.88
N GLY A 78 8.17 37.85 53.21
CA GLY A 78 9.52 37.81 53.79
C GLY A 78 10.61 38.05 52.74
N PRO A 79 11.73 38.71 53.06
CA PRO A 79 12.51 39.50 52.11
C PRO A 79 13.43 38.68 51.19
N ARG A 80 13.69 39.29 50.03
CA ARG A 80 14.51 38.81 48.91
C ARG A 80 16.00 38.72 49.26
N CYS A 81 16.67 37.98 48.37
CA CYS A 81 18.10 37.93 48.03
C CYS A 81 18.80 36.71 48.67
N TRP A 82 19.45 35.76 47.97
CA TRP A 82 20.13 35.64 46.66
C TRP A 82 20.17 34.13 46.28
N PRO A 83 21.09 33.64 45.42
CA PRO A 83 21.33 33.89 44.00
C PRO A 83 21.15 32.59 43.18
N GLY A 84 21.06 32.72 41.85
CA GLY A 84 21.56 31.67 40.97
C GLY A 84 20.51 31.00 40.09
N GLY A 85 20.74 31.14 38.79
CA GLY A 85 20.22 30.22 37.79
C GLY A 85 18.73 30.34 37.55
N PHE A 86 18.30 31.42 36.87
CA PHE A 86 17.20 31.25 35.94
C PHE A 86 17.74 30.34 34.83
N TRP A 87 17.60 29.03 35.00
CA TRP A 87 17.63 28.14 33.86
C TRP A 87 16.42 28.54 33.04
N SER A 88 16.65 29.40 32.05
CA SER A 88 15.70 29.56 30.97
C SER A 88 15.72 28.20 30.29
N GLU A 89 14.81 27.33 30.72
CA GLU A 89 14.47 26.14 29.97
C GLU A 89 13.85 26.69 28.69
N THR A 90 14.72 26.90 27.70
CA THR A 90 14.35 27.35 26.38
C THR A 90 13.44 26.27 25.83
N GLN A 91 12.12 26.40 26.09
CA GLN A 91 11.11 25.64 25.39
C GLN A 91 11.43 25.86 23.92
N SER A 92 11.91 24.81 23.28
CA SER A 92 12.15 24.81 21.85
C SER A 92 10.82 25.25 21.23
N PRO A 93 10.78 26.30 20.41
CA PRO A 93 9.54 26.66 19.75
C PRO A 93 9.19 25.48 18.84
N TRP A 94 8.20 24.68 19.22
CA TRP A 94 7.70 23.61 18.38
C TRP A 94 7.17 24.27 17.10
N LEU A 95 7.86 24.08 15.98
CA LEU A 95 7.38 24.50 14.66
C LEU A 95 6.23 23.58 14.27
N VAL A 96 4.99 24.03 14.51
CA VAL A 96 3.79 23.32 14.08
C VAL A 96 3.45 23.76 12.66
N PHE A 97 3.67 22.89 11.68
CA PHE A 97 3.12 23.04 10.33
C PHE A 97 1.80 22.27 10.21
N SER A 98 0.85 22.82 9.45
CA SER A 98 -0.41 22.12 9.12
C SER A 98 -0.19 21.02 8.07
N GLU A 99 -1.18 20.15 7.85
CA GLU A 99 -1.11 19.08 6.83
C GLU A 99 -1.05 19.60 5.37
N GLY A 100 -1.33 20.89 5.15
CA GLY A 100 -1.35 21.49 3.81
C GLY A 100 -2.65 21.24 3.04
N THR A 101 -2.85 21.98 1.95
CA THR A 101 -4.02 21.83 1.07
C THR A 101 -3.56 21.71 -0.36
N GLN A 102 -3.98 20.64 -1.04
CA GLN A 102 -3.71 20.48 -2.47
C GLN A 102 -4.75 21.26 -3.28
N LEU A 103 -4.31 22.32 -3.97
CA LEU A 103 -5.15 23.06 -4.91
C LEU A 103 -5.07 22.42 -6.30
N THR A 104 -6.23 22.07 -6.87
CA THR A 104 -6.33 21.63 -8.27
C THR A 104 -7.11 22.67 -9.06
N VAL A 105 -6.47 23.28 -10.07
CA VAL A 105 -7.14 24.19 -11.01
C VAL A 105 -7.69 23.39 -12.18
N LEU A 106 -9.01 23.45 -12.38
CA LEU A 106 -9.69 22.74 -13.47
C LEU A 106 -9.55 23.52 -14.78
N GLY A 107 -8.77 22.99 -15.72
CA GLY A 107 -8.42 23.68 -16.98
C GLY A 107 -8.64 22.86 -18.25
N GLN A 108 -9.15 21.63 -18.14
CA GLN A 108 -9.48 20.78 -19.28
C GLN A 108 -10.78 19.99 -18.99
N PRO A 109 -11.42 19.41 -20.02
CA PRO A 109 -12.63 18.60 -19.83
C PRO A 109 -12.39 17.39 -18.94
N LYS A 110 -13.45 16.94 -18.26
CA LYS A 110 -13.41 15.70 -17.48
C LYS A 110 -13.14 14.51 -18.39
N SER A 111 -12.32 13.58 -17.93
CA SER A 111 -11.96 12.37 -18.66
C SER A 111 -12.15 11.17 -17.74
N THR A 112 -12.97 10.21 -18.17
CA THR A 112 -13.23 8.96 -17.44
C THR A 112 -11.98 8.06 -17.48
N PRO A 113 -11.64 7.38 -16.38
CA PRO A 113 -10.48 6.49 -16.34
C PRO A 113 -10.61 5.29 -17.27
N LEU A 114 -9.51 4.92 -17.89
CA LEU A 114 -9.32 3.60 -18.47
C LEU A 114 -8.80 2.67 -17.37
N VAL A 115 -9.48 1.54 -17.17
CA VAL A 115 -9.17 0.58 -16.11
C VAL A 115 -8.78 -0.75 -16.74
N MET A 116 -7.62 -1.27 -16.35
CA MET A 116 -7.13 -2.60 -16.72
C MET A 116 -6.85 -3.40 -15.46
N LEU A 117 -7.39 -4.61 -15.37
CA LEU A 117 -7.20 -5.50 -14.22
C LEU A 117 -6.45 -6.75 -14.66
N PHE A 118 -5.36 -7.05 -13.96
CA PHE A 118 -4.48 -8.18 -14.24
C PHE A 118 -4.59 -9.23 -13.13
N LEU A 119 -4.54 -10.49 -13.57
CA LEU A 119 -4.49 -11.68 -12.72
C LEU A 119 -3.13 -11.80 -12.01
N PRO A 120 -3.06 -12.58 -10.91
CA PRO A 120 -1.79 -12.98 -10.31
C PRO A 120 -0.90 -13.69 -11.32
N PHE A 121 0.39 -13.35 -11.32
CA PHE A 121 1.34 -13.97 -12.23
C PHE A 121 1.66 -15.40 -11.78
N SER A 122 1.77 -16.35 -12.71
CA SER A 122 1.93 -17.78 -12.38
C SER A 122 3.17 -18.08 -11.53
N GLU A 123 4.27 -17.34 -11.74
CA GLU A 123 5.48 -17.49 -10.91
C GLU A 123 5.26 -16.99 -9.48
N GLU A 124 4.45 -15.95 -9.30
CA GLU A 124 4.09 -15.43 -7.98
C GLU A 124 3.27 -16.44 -7.17
N LEU A 125 2.31 -17.11 -7.84
CA LEU A 125 1.53 -18.18 -7.23
C LEU A 125 2.41 -19.35 -6.78
N ARG A 126 3.50 -19.64 -7.50
CA ARG A 126 4.52 -20.64 -7.09
C ARG A 126 5.35 -20.16 -5.90
N ALA A 127 5.55 -18.85 -5.76
CA ALA A 127 6.16 -18.22 -4.59
C ALA A 127 5.17 -18.05 -3.41
N ASN A 128 4.02 -18.73 -3.45
CA ASN A 128 2.98 -18.72 -2.42
C ASN A 128 2.34 -17.34 -2.16
N LYS A 129 2.25 -16.49 -3.19
CA LYS A 129 1.60 -15.18 -3.12
C LYS A 129 0.72 -14.94 -4.34
N ALA A 130 -0.35 -14.16 -4.19
CA ALA A 130 -1.20 -13.75 -5.30
C ALA A 130 -1.42 -12.23 -5.25
N ILE A 131 -0.90 -11.48 -6.23
CA ILE A 131 -1.14 -10.04 -6.37
C ILE A 131 -2.00 -9.78 -7.61
N LEU A 132 -3.15 -9.15 -7.40
CA LEU A 132 -3.89 -8.51 -8.48
C LEU A 132 -3.39 -7.09 -8.70
N VAL A 133 -3.37 -6.66 -9.96
CA VAL A 133 -2.94 -5.30 -10.34
C VAL A 133 -4.04 -4.60 -11.12
N CYS A 134 -4.51 -3.46 -10.61
CA CYS A 134 -5.45 -2.59 -11.28
C CYS A 134 -4.73 -1.31 -11.74
N LEU A 135 -4.52 -1.18 -13.04
CA LEU A 135 -3.95 0.02 -13.66
C LEU A 135 -5.07 0.97 -14.09
N ILE A 136 -4.90 2.26 -13.78
CA ILE A 136 -5.90 3.30 -13.99
C ILE A 136 -5.22 4.45 -14.72
N SER A 137 -5.62 4.76 -15.95
CA SER A 137 -4.98 5.81 -16.76
C SER A 137 -5.99 6.79 -17.36
N ASP A 138 -5.46 7.88 -17.90
CA ASP A 138 -6.18 8.84 -18.73
C ASP A 138 -7.41 9.48 -18.08
N PHE A 139 -7.38 9.66 -16.76
CA PHE A 139 -8.44 10.36 -16.03
C PHE A 139 -8.11 11.81 -15.70
N TYR A 140 -9.14 12.65 -15.60
CA TYR A 140 -9.02 14.04 -15.16
C TYR A 140 -10.35 14.56 -14.60
N PRO A 141 -10.38 15.27 -13.46
CA PRO A 141 -9.28 15.69 -12.58
C PRO A 141 -8.65 14.53 -11.81
N GLY A 142 -7.57 14.80 -11.08
CA GLY A 142 -6.72 13.77 -10.45
C GLY A 142 -7.27 13.09 -9.20
N ASN A 143 -8.53 13.31 -8.82
CA ASN A 143 -9.14 12.66 -7.65
C ASN A 143 -9.95 11.44 -8.04
N LEU A 144 -9.70 10.29 -7.41
CA LEU A 144 -10.47 9.06 -7.61
C LEU A 144 -10.53 8.24 -6.33
N THR A 145 -11.41 7.25 -6.31
CA THR A 145 -11.50 6.24 -5.25
C THR A 145 -11.45 4.86 -5.87
N VAL A 146 -10.62 3.98 -5.32
CA VAL A 146 -10.55 2.57 -5.72
C VAL A 146 -11.15 1.71 -4.63
N THR A 147 -12.00 0.76 -5.02
CA THR A 147 -12.61 -0.22 -4.11
C THR A 147 -12.39 -1.61 -4.71
N TRP A 148 -11.79 -2.50 -3.93
CA TRP A 148 -11.68 -3.90 -4.29
C TRP A 148 -12.87 -4.68 -3.74
N LYS A 149 -13.35 -5.66 -4.50
CA LYS A 149 -14.38 -6.60 -4.07
C LYS A 149 -13.96 -8.03 -4.37
N ALA A 150 -14.21 -8.95 -3.44
CA ALA A 150 -14.17 -10.39 -3.65
C ALA A 150 -15.61 -10.90 -3.58
N ASP A 151 -16.10 -11.53 -4.65
CA ASP A 151 -17.49 -12.00 -4.77
C ASP A 151 -18.54 -10.92 -4.42
N GLY A 152 -18.25 -9.67 -4.81
CA GLY A 152 -19.10 -8.51 -4.54
C GLY A 152 -18.93 -7.89 -3.15
N THR A 153 -18.20 -8.54 -2.23
CA THR A 153 -17.94 -8.04 -0.88
C THR A 153 -16.69 -7.16 -0.86
N PRO A 154 -16.73 -5.94 -0.29
CA PRO A 154 -15.56 -5.06 -0.23
C PRO A 154 -14.37 -5.68 0.52
N VAL A 155 -13.17 -5.48 -0.02
CA VAL A 155 -11.89 -5.92 0.56
C VAL A 155 -10.97 -4.71 0.73
N THR A 156 -10.40 -4.57 1.94
CA THR A 156 -9.46 -3.50 2.29
C THR A 156 -8.09 -4.04 2.71
N GLN A 157 -8.05 -5.25 3.26
CA GLN A 157 -6.79 -5.87 3.68
C GLN A 157 -5.92 -6.21 2.47
N GLY A 158 -4.64 -5.86 2.53
CA GLY A 158 -3.67 -6.10 1.45
C GLY A 158 -3.85 -5.20 0.23
N VAL A 159 -4.70 -4.16 0.34
CA VAL A 159 -4.89 -3.14 -0.71
C VAL A 159 -3.85 -2.04 -0.55
N GLU A 160 -3.11 -1.79 -1.62
CA GLU A 160 -2.20 -0.65 -1.72
C GLU A 160 -2.55 0.16 -2.97
N THR A 161 -2.80 1.46 -2.83
CA THR A 161 -3.14 2.33 -3.96
C THR A 161 -2.19 3.51 -4.01
N THR A 162 -1.62 3.78 -5.18
CA THR A 162 -0.72 4.91 -5.40
C THR A 162 -1.49 6.22 -5.46
N LYS A 163 -0.85 7.31 -5.03
CA LYS A 163 -1.39 8.65 -5.25
C LYS A 163 -1.39 8.94 -6.76
N PRO A 164 -2.48 9.50 -7.32
CA PRO A 164 -2.54 9.89 -8.72
C PRO A 164 -1.37 10.78 -9.13
N PHE A 165 -0.67 10.39 -10.19
CA PHE A 165 0.45 11.14 -10.76
C PHE A 165 0.07 11.71 -12.13
N LYS A 166 0.48 12.96 -12.39
CA LYS A 166 0.18 13.66 -13.64
C LYS A 166 1.15 13.22 -14.74
N GLN A 167 0.63 12.73 -15.86
CA GLN A 167 1.38 12.32 -17.03
C GLN A 167 1.66 13.49 -17.99
N SER A 168 2.52 13.27 -18.99
CA SER A 168 2.87 14.26 -20.02
C SER A 168 1.67 14.74 -20.85
N ASN A 169 0.64 13.91 -21.01
CA ASN A 169 -0.62 14.25 -21.68
C ASN A 169 -1.58 15.12 -20.81
N ASN A 170 -1.10 15.64 -19.68
CA ASN A 170 -1.86 16.40 -18.68
C ASN A 170 -2.99 15.65 -17.97
N LYS A 171 -3.14 14.34 -18.18
CA LYS A 171 -4.07 13.49 -17.43
C LYS A 171 -3.35 12.79 -16.29
N TYR A 172 -4.09 12.03 -15.50
CA TYR A 172 -3.56 11.32 -14.35
C TYR A 172 -3.51 9.81 -14.58
N VAL A 173 -2.58 9.18 -13.88
CA VAL A 173 -2.43 7.73 -13.75
C VAL A 173 -2.36 7.34 -12.28
N ALA A 174 -2.91 6.18 -11.96
CA ALA A 174 -2.80 5.56 -10.65
C ALA A 174 -2.75 4.03 -10.83
N SER A 175 -2.32 3.34 -9.79
CA SER A 175 -2.31 1.90 -9.70
C SER A 175 -2.80 1.46 -8.34
N SER A 176 -3.52 0.34 -8.31
CA SER A 176 -3.95 -0.31 -7.07
C SER A 176 -3.57 -1.78 -7.13
N TYR A 177 -3.12 -2.32 -6.00
CA TYR A 177 -2.65 -3.68 -5.84
C TYR A 177 -3.44 -4.35 -4.74
N LEU A 178 -3.81 -5.61 -4.94
CA LEU A 178 -4.44 -6.43 -3.91
C LEU A 178 -3.60 -7.69 -3.70
N SER A 179 -2.93 -7.76 -2.54
CA SER A 179 -2.12 -8.91 -2.12
C SER A 179 -2.94 -9.91 -1.31
N LEU A 180 -2.93 -11.17 -1.72
CA LEU A 180 -3.67 -12.28 -1.10
C LEU A 180 -2.77 -13.52 -0.97
N SER A 181 -3.22 -14.49 -0.17
CA SER A 181 -2.70 -15.86 -0.28
C SER A 181 -3.30 -16.57 -1.50
N PRO A 182 -2.59 -17.55 -2.09
CA PRO A 182 -3.13 -18.35 -3.20
C PRO A 182 -4.45 -19.05 -2.88
N ASP A 183 -4.64 -19.49 -1.64
CA ASP A 183 -5.89 -20.12 -1.19
C ASP A 183 -7.05 -19.14 -1.23
N LYS A 184 -6.84 -17.90 -0.76
CA LYS A 184 -7.87 -16.85 -0.81
C LYS A 184 -8.20 -16.48 -2.25
N TRP A 185 -7.19 -16.35 -3.11
CA TRP A 185 -7.39 -16.13 -4.54
C TRP A 185 -8.26 -17.22 -5.17
N LYS A 186 -7.96 -18.50 -4.93
CA LYS A 186 -8.70 -19.64 -5.50
C LYS A 186 -10.07 -19.89 -4.87
N SER A 187 -10.27 -19.46 -3.62
CA SER A 187 -11.52 -19.72 -2.87
C SER A 187 -12.70 -18.84 -3.29
N HIS A 188 -12.45 -17.72 -3.97
CA HIS A 188 -13.50 -16.81 -4.41
C HIS A 188 -13.82 -17.03 -5.89
N SER A 189 -15.05 -16.72 -6.30
CA SER A 189 -15.47 -16.84 -7.69
C SER A 189 -14.89 -15.74 -8.57
N ASN A 190 -14.76 -14.52 -8.07
CA ASN A 190 -14.24 -13.39 -8.84
C ASN A 190 -13.71 -12.28 -7.95
N PHE A 191 -12.81 -11.48 -8.53
CA PHE A 191 -12.32 -10.25 -7.94
C PHE A 191 -12.62 -9.07 -8.86
N THR A 192 -13.02 -7.96 -8.27
CA THR A 192 -13.39 -6.74 -9.00
C THR A 192 -12.59 -5.55 -8.48
N CYS A 193 -11.99 -4.79 -9.39
CA CYS A 193 -11.48 -3.45 -9.14
C CYS A 193 -12.54 -2.44 -9.60
N GLN A 194 -13.12 -1.72 -8.65
CA GLN A 194 -14.08 -0.65 -8.88
C GLN A 194 -13.39 0.70 -8.73
N VAL A 195 -13.41 1.51 -9.78
CA VAL A 195 -12.84 2.86 -9.78
C VAL A 195 -13.96 3.87 -9.91
N THR A 196 -14.09 4.74 -8.92
CA THR A 196 -15.04 5.86 -8.92
C THR A 196 -14.29 7.16 -9.16
N HIS A 197 -14.70 7.89 -10.19
CA HIS A 197 -14.10 9.13 -10.64
C HIS A 197 -15.22 10.11 -11.01
N GLU A 198 -15.24 11.28 -10.37
CA GLU A 198 -16.25 12.34 -10.60
C GLU A 198 -17.71 11.83 -10.52
N GLY A 199 -17.99 10.87 -9.62
CA GLY A 199 -19.31 10.26 -9.44
C GLY A 199 -19.66 9.16 -10.45
N SER A 200 -18.81 8.92 -11.46
CA SER A 200 -18.95 7.80 -12.39
C SER A 200 -18.11 6.62 -11.94
N THR A 201 -18.58 5.41 -12.18
CA THR A 201 -17.90 4.17 -11.77
C THR A 201 -17.54 3.31 -12.97
N VAL A 202 -16.30 2.82 -13.00
CA VAL A 202 -15.81 1.81 -13.95
C VAL A 202 -15.38 0.58 -13.15
N GLU A 203 -15.92 -0.58 -13.49
CA GLU A 203 -15.55 -1.86 -12.86
C GLU A 203 -14.84 -2.77 -13.86
N LYS A 204 -13.80 -3.47 -13.38
CA LYS A 204 -13.17 -4.58 -14.09
C LYS A 204 -13.14 -5.80 -13.18
N ARG A 205 -13.44 -6.96 -13.76
CA ARG A 205 -13.54 -8.23 -13.06
C ARG A 205 -12.56 -9.23 -13.67
N VAL A 206 -12.02 -10.08 -12.81
CA VAL A 206 -11.25 -11.27 -13.19
C VAL A 206 -11.71 -12.48 -12.39
N VAL A 207 -11.51 -13.66 -12.96
CA VAL A 207 -12.04 -14.94 -12.45
C VAL A 207 -10.86 -15.91 -12.26
N PRO A 208 -10.71 -16.57 -11.10
CA PRO A 208 -9.59 -17.49 -10.88
C PRO A 208 -9.57 -18.71 -11.81
N SER A 209 -10.74 -19.12 -12.32
CA SER A 209 -10.91 -20.31 -13.17
C SER A 209 -10.56 -20.10 -14.64
N GLU A 210 -10.30 -18.86 -15.09
CA GLU A 210 -9.94 -18.57 -16.48
C GLU A 210 -8.49 -18.97 -16.85
N CYS A 211 -7.80 -19.72 -15.97
CA CYS A 211 -6.47 -20.23 -16.17
C CYS A 211 -6.42 -21.73 -15.83
N SER A 212 -6.81 -22.59 -16.78
CA SER A 212 -6.49 -24.02 -16.78
C SER A 212 -5.74 -24.37 -18.05
#